data_AF-A0A358ABM3-F1
#
_entry.id   AF-A0A358ABM3-F1
#
_cell.length_a   1.000
_cell.length_b   1.000
_cell.length_c   1.000
_cell.angle_alpha   90.00
_cell.angle_beta   90.00
_cell.angle_gamma   90.00
#
_symmetry.space_group_name_H-M   'P 1'
#
loop_
_entity.id
_entity.type
_entity.pdbx_description
1 polymer ?
#
loop_
_entity_poly.entity_id
_entity_poly.type
_entity_poly.pdbx_seq_one_letter_code
_entity_poly.pdbx_strand_id
1 'polypeptide(L)'
;MCVGTGGWQGGALKKLKEQGIKCVGIDYHNLKQKSPGNFVQADAHALPFADASFKFVVSQGMFDENFYKNDVNTILLEVCRVLEPGGIFSGHTIYISDLSDEVKERFTLGSSGVTVTYMIKK
;
A
#
# COMPACT_ATOMS: atom_id res chain seq x y z
N MET A 1 -2.81 0.49 -11.77
CA MET A 1 -2.90 1.66 -10.88
C MET A 1 -2.25 1.26 -9.57
N CYS A 2 -1.27 2.03 -9.06
CA CYS A 2 -0.45 1.71 -7.89
C CYS A 2 -0.58 2.80 -6.83
N VAL A 3 -0.82 2.42 -5.57
CA VAL A 3 -0.72 3.30 -4.38
C VAL A 3 0.62 3.05 -3.69
N GLY A 4 1.44 4.09 -3.54
CA GLY A 4 2.67 4.07 -2.73
C GLY A 4 2.41 4.70 -1.38
N THR A 5 2.56 3.96 -0.27
CA THR A 5 2.41 4.50 1.09
C THR A 5 3.77 4.60 1.78
N GLY A 6 4.06 5.75 2.39
CA GLY A 6 5.24 5.97 3.24
C GLY A 6 6.56 6.18 2.49
N GLY A 7 7.15 7.37 2.58
CA GLY A 7 8.57 7.60 2.30
C GLY A 7 9.02 7.52 0.84
N TRP A 8 8.11 7.32 -0.12
CA TRP A 8 8.42 7.48 -1.55
C TRP A 8 8.76 8.96 -1.76
N GLN A 9 10.05 9.32 -1.72
CA GLN A 9 10.55 10.70 -1.94
C GLN A 9 10.32 11.18 -3.38
N GLY A 10 9.27 10.72 -4.04
CA GLY A 10 8.89 11.07 -5.40
C GLY A 10 9.62 10.31 -6.49
N GLY A 11 10.83 9.80 -6.22
CA GLY A 11 11.69 9.18 -7.23
C GLY A 11 11.04 7.98 -7.94
N ALA A 12 10.39 7.10 -7.19
CA ALA A 12 9.81 5.89 -7.78
C ALA A 12 8.45 6.14 -8.45
N LEU A 13 7.62 7.07 -7.95
CA LEU A 13 6.42 7.51 -8.70
C LEU A 13 6.79 8.25 -9.99
N LYS A 14 7.86 9.05 -9.98
CA LYS A 14 8.37 9.71 -11.19
C LYS A 14 8.75 8.66 -12.25
N LYS A 15 9.49 7.62 -11.88
CA LYS A 15 9.86 6.52 -12.78
C LYS A 15 8.65 5.77 -13.33
N LEU A 16 7.68 5.43 -12.49
CA LEU A 16 6.43 4.79 -12.93
C LEU A 16 5.69 5.68 -13.93
N LYS A 17 5.59 6.97 -13.66
CA LYS A 17 4.98 7.95 -14.57
C LYS A 17 5.75 8.05 -15.90
N GLU A 18 7.09 8.08 -15.87
CA GLU A 18 7.95 8.07 -17.07
C GLU A 18 7.77 6.80 -17.91
N GLN A 19 7.40 5.67 -17.28
CA GLN A 19 7.04 4.41 -17.95
C GLN A 19 5.59 4.38 -18.44
N GLY A 20 4.83 5.47 -18.31
CA GLY A 20 3.42 5.52 -18.70
C GLY A 20 2.47 4.81 -17.74
N ILE A 21 2.95 4.40 -16.56
CA ILE A 21 2.14 3.72 -15.54
C ILE A 21 1.35 4.77 -14.76
N LYS A 22 0.03 4.58 -14.68
CA LYS A 22 -0.85 5.39 -13.84
C LYS A 22 -0.66 5.01 -12.37
N CYS A 23 -0.15 5.92 -11.55
CA CYS A 23 0.08 5.73 -10.12
C CYS A 23 -0.27 6.98 -9.31
N VAL A 24 -0.57 6.79 -8.03
CA VAL A 24 -0.81 7.85 -7.04
C VAL A 24 -0.04 7.50 -5.77
N GLY A 25 0.67 8.46 -5.20
CA GLY A 25 1.28 8.33 -3.88
C GLY A 25 0.35 8.84 -2.80
N ILE A 26 0.37 8.21 -1.64
CA ILE A 26 -0.23 8.79 -0.44
C ILE A 26 0.80 8.98 0.65
N ASP A 27 0.63 10.06 1.40
CA ASP A 27 1.41 10.31 2.61
C ASP A 27 0.53 11.03 3.63
N TYR A 28 0.68 10.67 4.90
CA TYR A 28 -0.09 11.27 5.99
C TYR A 28 0.39 12.71 6.27
N HIS A 29 1.70 12.93 6.18
CA HIS A 29 2.27 14.25 6.36
C HIS A 29 2.03 15.09 5.11
N ASN A 30 1.76 16.38 5.31
CA ASN A 30 1.63 17.33 4.21
C ASN A 30 3.00 17.50 3.53
N LEU A 31 3.30 16.62 2.59
CA LEU A 31 4.42 16.74 1.66
C LEU A 31 4.08 17.88 0.71
N LYS A 32 4.21 19.14 1.17
CA LYS A 32 4.24 20.30 0.26
C LYS A 32 5.22 19.95 -0.86
N GLN A 33 4.62 19.73 -2.03
CA GLN A 33 5.19 19.18 -3.26
C GLN A 33 6.71 19.28 -3.37
N LYS A 34 7.42 18.16 -3.17
CA LYS A 34 8.82 18.01 -3.60
C LYS A 34 8.98 17.06 -4.80
N SER A 35 7.89 16.61 -5.41
CA SER A 35 7.96 15.61 -6.49
C SER A 35 6.98 15.88 -7.65
N PRO A 36 7.39 15.65 -8.91
CA PRO A 36 6.53 15.77 -10.10
C PRO A 36 5.51 14.62 -10.27
N GLY A 37 5.32 13.77 -9.26
CA GLY A 37 4.34 12.68 -9.23
C GLY A 37 2.97 13.10 -8.72
N ASN A 38 1.93 12.31 -9.03
CA ASN A 38 0.60 12.51 -8.46
C ASN A 38 0.61 12.04 -7.01
N PHE A 39 0.46 12.96 -6.05
CA PHE A 39 0.38 12.67 -4.62
C PHE A 39 -0.92 13.22 -4.04
N VAL A 40 -1.47 12.48 -3.08
CA VAL A 40 -2.63 12.88 -2.27
C VAL A 40 -2.22 12.79 -0.80
N GLN A 41 -2.45 13.85 -0.02
CA GLN A 41 -2.30 13.74 1.43
C GLN A 41 -3.46 12.90 1.97
N ALA A 42 -3.18 11.78 2.60
CA ALA A 42 -4.19 10.83 3.06
C ALA A 42 -3.69 9.95 4.21
N ASP A 43 -4.62 9.52 5.05
CA ASP A 43 -4.38 8.51 6.07
C ASP A 43 -4.55 7.11 5.46
N ALA A 44 -3.57 6.22 5.69
CA ALA A 44 -3.63 4.84 5.23
C ALA A 44 -4.69 4.02 5.99
N HIS A 45 -5.12 4.47 7.18
CA HIS A 45 -6.22 3.85 7.93
C HIS A 45 -7.60 4.17 7.34
N ALA A 46 -7.70 5.14 6.41
CA ALA A 46 -8.94 5.54 5.74
C ALA A 46 -8.62 6.11 4.35
N LEU A 47 -8.43 5.24 3.37
CA LEU A 47 -8.00 5.60 2.03
C LEU A 47 -9.12 6.38 1.29
N PRO A 48 -8.83 7.56 0.70
CA PRO A 48 -9.81 8.39 0.01
C PRO A 48 -10.09 7.90 -1.41
N PHE A 49 -10.18 6.59 -1.58
CA PHE A 49 -10.43 5.92 -2.86
C PHE A 49 -11.65 5.02 -2.74
N ALA A 50 -12.38 4.86 -3.83
CA ALA A 50 -13.50 3.93 -3.88
C ALA A 50 -13.02 2.47 -3.81
N ASP A 51 -13.94 1.59 -3.48
CA ASP A 51 -13.70 0.14 -3.50
C ASP A 51 -13.25 -0.29 -4.91
N ALA A 52 -12.38 -1.31 -5.00
CA ALA A 52 -11.90 -1.87 -6.26
C ALA A 52 -11.34 -0.84 -7.27
N SER A 53 -10.64 0.18 -6.78
CA SER A 53 -10.01 1.23 -7.60
C SER A 53 -8.62 0.86 -8.13
N PHE A 54 -7.96 -0.17 -7.58
CA PHE A 54 -6.58 -0.48 -7.88
C PHE A 54 -6.33 -1.95 -8.22
N LYS A 55 -5.42 -2.18 -9.16
CA LYS A 55 -4.89 -3.52 -9.47
C LYS A 55 -3.69 -3.89 -8.61
N PHE A 56 -2.95 -2.87 -8.16
CA PHE A 56 -1.72 -3.03 -7.41
C PHE A 56 -1.66 -1.99 -6.28
N VAL A 57 -1.20 -2.40 -5.10
CA VAL A 57 -0.84 -1.50 -4.00
C VAL A 57 0.54 -1.89 -3.51
N VAL A 58 1.41 -0.92 -3.29
CA VAL A 58 2.78 -1.16 -2.85
C VAL A 58 3.08 -0.29 -1.64
N SER A 59 3.54 -0.91 -0.55
CA SER A 59 4.00 -0.17 0.62
C SER A 59 5.48 -0.44 0.86
N GLN A 60 6.22 0.62 1.20
CA GLN A 60 7.62 0.52 1.63
C GLN A 60 7.82 1.30 2.92
N GLY A 61 8.26 0.62 3.99
CA GLY A 61 8.63 1.26 5.25
C GLY A 61 7.48 1.73 6.15
N MET A 62 6.22 1.63 5.73
CA MET A 62 5.06 2.05 6.54
C MET A 62 4.81 1.13 7.75
N PHE A 63 5.26 -0.13 7.69
CA PHE A 63 5.01 -1.14 8.72
C PHE A 63 6.23 -1.38 9.64
N ASP A 64 7.21 -0.47 9.63
CA ASP A 64 8.33 -0.56 10.59
C ASP A 64 7.88 -0.06 11.97
N GLU A 65 7.66 -0.99 12.89
CA GLU A 65 7.19 -0.73 14.25
C GLU A 65 8.16 0.12 15.08
N ASN A 66 9.44 0.19 14.71
CA ASN A 66 10.41 1.03 15.40
C ASN A 66 10.17 2.52 15.11
N PHE A 67 9.56 2.83 13.97
CA PHE A 67 9.31 4.20 13.52
C PHE A 67 7.84 4.59 13.59
N TYR A 68 6.92 3.63 13.43
CA TYR A 68 5.48 3.90 13.34
C TYR A 68 4.69 2.93 14.20
N LYS A 69 3.70 3.45 14.93
CA LYS A 69 2.70 2.66 15.67
C LYS A 69 1.40 2.56 14.89
N ASN A 70 1.48 2.01 13.68
CA ASN A 70 0.34 1.89 12.80
C ASN A 70 -0.49 0.65 13.14
N ASP A 71 -1.82 0.75 12.99
CA ASP A 71 -2.67 -0.43 13.02
C ASP A 71 -2.59 -1.13 11.65
N VAL A 72 -1.69 -2.10 11.58
CA VAL A 72 -1.41 -2.89 10.38
C VAL A 72 -2.69 -3.56 9.85
N ASN A 73 -3.57 -4.03 10.73
CA ASN A 73 -4.79 -4.72 10.34
C ASN A 73 -5.77 -3.76 9.67
N THR A 74 -6.02 -2.61 10.30
CA THR A 74 -6.90 -1.58 9.72
C THR A 74 -6.40 -1.12 8.36
N ILE A 75 -5.09 -0.88 8.22
CA ILE A 75 -4.52 -0.47 6.93
C ILE A 75 -4.68 -1.57 5.88
N LEU A 76 -4.41 -2.84 6.23
CA LEU A 76 -4.54 -3.95 5.28
C LEU A 76 -6.00 -4.20 4.86
N LEU A 77 -6.98 -3.94 5.73
CA LEU A 77 -8.40 -3.97 5.37
C LEU A 77 -8.75 -2.85 4.37
N GLU A 78 -8.21 -1.66 4.53
CA GLU A 78 -8.37 -0.58 3.55
C GLU A 78 -7.68 -0.92 2.23
N VAL A 79 -6.47 -1.51 2.27
CA VAL A 79 -5.79 -2.03 1.08
C VAL A 79 -6.62 -3.10 0.38
N CYS A 80 -7.23 -4.03 1.13
CA CYS A 80 -8.17 -5.00 0.58
C CYS A 80 -9.33 -4.31 -0.13
N ARG A 81 -9.95 -3.32 0.53
CA ARG A 81 -11.13 -2.63 0.01
C ARG A 81 -10.85 -1.93 -1.31
N VAL A 82 -9.74 -1.20 -1.42
CA VAL A 82 -9.42 -0.41 -2.61
C VAL A 82 -8.86 -1.25 -3.76
N LEU A 83 -8.41 -2.48 -3.50
CA LEU A 83 -7.95 -3.38 -4.56
C LEU A 83 -9.12 -4.10 -5.23
N GLU A 84 -9.04 -4.25 -6.55
CA GLU A 84 -9.94 -5.09 -7.33
C GLU A 84 -9.80 -6.57 -6.90
N PRO A 85 -10.82 -7.43 -7.09
CA PRO A 85 -10.66 -8.87 -6.91
C PRO A 85 -9.51 -9.42 -7.76
N GLY A 86 -8.60 -10.19 -7.14
CA GLY A 86 -7.36 -10.64 -7.78
C GLY A 86 -6.25 -9.59 -7.87
N GLY A 87 -6.47 -8.39 -7.33
CA GLY A 87 -5.47 -7.35 -7.17
C GLY A 87 -4.35 -7.78 -6.20
N ILE A 88 -3.19 -7.13 -6.34
CA ILE A 88 -1.97 -7.51 -5.65
C ILE A 88 -1.55 -6.40 -4.69
N PHE A 89 -1.31 -6.78 -3.44
CA PHE A 89 -0.60 -5.96 -2.47
C PHE A 89 0.82 -6.47 -2.28
N SER A 90 1.81 -5.57 -2.30
CA SER A 90 3.21 -5.86 -1.98
C SER A 90 3.65 -4.96 -0.84
N GLY A 91 3.97 -5.57 0.31
CA GLY A 91 4.43 -4.86 1.50
C GLY A 91 5.76 -5.40 2.01
N HIS A 92 6.54 -4.51 2.64
CA HIS A 92 7.73 -4.87 3.40
C HIS A 92 7.47 -4.72 4.90
N THR A 93 8.19 -5.50 5.71
CA THR A 93 8.16 -5.43 7.18
C THR A 93 6.79 -5.77 7.77
N ILE A 94 6.06 -6.68 7.14
CA ILE A 94 4.79 -7.21 7.66
C ILE A 94 5.04 -8.65 8.11
N TYR A 95 4.85 -8.94 9.39
CA TYR A 95 4.91 -10.30 9.89
C TYR A 95 3.51 -10.92 9.88
N ILE A 96 3.41 -12.13 9.34
CA ILE A 96 2.13 -12.86 9.23
C ILE A 96 1.53 -13.15 10.63
N SER A 97 2.39 -13.27 11.65
CA SER A 97 1.98 -13.44 13.05
C SER A 97 1.10 -12.32 13.58
N ASP A 98 1.25 -11.11 13.02
CA ASP A 98 0.63 -9.89 13.54
C ASP A 98 -0.71 -9.61 12.87
N LEU A 99 -1.07 -10.43 11.87
CA LEU A 99 -2.30 -10.31 11.12
C LEU A 99 -3.45 -10.99 11.85
N SER A 100 -4.58 -10.31 11.89
CA SER A 100 -5.88 -10.86 12.28
C SER A 100 -6.32 -11.95 11.30
N ASP A 101 -7.21 -12.83 11.77
CA ASP A 101 -7.74 -13.90 10.93
C ASP A 101 -8.58 -13.34 9.77
N GLU A 102 -9.27 -12.21 9.98
CA GLU A 102 -10.01 -11.51 8.91
C GLU A 102 -9.07 -11.10 7.75
N VAL A 103 -7.90 -10.54 8.07
CA VAL A 103 -6.92 -10.15 7.04
C VAL A 103 -6.37 -11.38 6.33
N LYS A 104 -6.03 -12.44 7.08
CA LYS A 104 -5.55 -13.71 6.50
C LYS A 104 -6.59 -14.36 5.58
N GLU A 105 -7.88 -14.22 5.89
CA GLU A 105 -8.95 -14.78 5.07
C GLU A 105 -9.11 -14.04 3.73
N ARG A 106 -8.82 -12.75 3.67
CA ARG A 106 -8.97 -11.93 2.45
C ARG A 106 -7.81 -12.07 1.48
N PHE A 107 -6.65 -12.47 1.96
CA PHE A 107 -5.45 -12.60 1.14
C PHE A 107 -5.01 -14.04 0.92
N THR A 108 -4.53 -14.32 -0.29
CA THR A 108 -3.72 -15.50 -0.61
C THR A 108 -2.26 -15.11 -0.40
N LEU A 109 -1.61 -15.77 0.54
CA LEU A 109 -0.25 -15.50 0.95
C LEU A 109 0.77 -16.06 -0.06
N GLY A 110 1.64 -15.20 -0.58
CA GLY A 110 2.90 -15.58 -1.19
C GLY A 110 4.04 -14.89 -0.44
N SER A 111 4.88 -15.66 0.27
CA SER A 111 6.06 -15.11 0.92
C SER A 111 7.32 -15.42 0.11
N SER A 112 8.19 -14.41 -0.04
CA SER A 112 9.57 -14.62 -0.47
C SER A 112 10.48 -13.71 0.37
N GLY A 113 11.05 -14.26 1.45
CA GLY A 113 11.93 -13.51 2.35
C GLY A 113 11.21 -12.39 3.12
N VAL A 114 11.77 -11.18 3.08
CA VAL A 114 11.30 -9.96 3.81
C VAL A 114 10.15 -9.22 3.12
N THR A 115 9.75 -9.67 1.92
CA THR A 115 8.63 -9.12 1.17
C THR A 115 7.47 -10.10 1.24
N VAL A 116 6.29 -9.62 1.61
CA VAL A 116 5.07 -10.40 1.54
C VAL A 116 4.21 -9.85 0.41
N THR A 117 3.89 -10.73 -0.54
CA THR A 117 2.97 -10.45 -1.62
C THR A 117 1.64 -11.12 -1.31
N TYR A 118 0.58 -10.35 -1.35
CA TYR A 118 -0.75 -10.81 -1.05
C TYR A 118 -1.63 -10.62 -2.29
N MET A 119 -2.34 -11.68 -2.69
CA MET A 119 -3.36 -11.57 -3.73
C MET A 119 -4.73 -11.62 -3.08
N ILE A 120 -5.62 -10.70 -3.41
CA ILE A 120 -7.00 -10.77 -2.91
C ILE A 120 -7.68 -11.99 -3.51
N LYS A 121 -8.34 -12.77 -2.65
CA LYS A 121 -9.13 -13.93 -3.10
C LYS A 121 -10.24 -13.47 -4.03
N LYS A 122 -10.51 -14.28 -5.05
CA LYS A 122 -11.59 -14.03 -6.02
C LYS A 122 -12.96 -14.06 -5.36
#